data_AF-A0A9P1HBD8-F1
#
_entry.id   AF-A0A9P1HBD8-F1
#
_cell.length_a   1.000
_cell.length_b   1.000
_cell.length_c   1.000
_cell.angle_alpha   90.00
_cell.angle_beta   90.00
_cell.angle_gamma   90.00
#
_symmetry.space_group_name_H-M   'P 1'
#
loop_
_entity.id
_entity.type
_entity.pdbx_description
1 polymer ?
#
loop_
_entity_poly.entity_id
_entity_poly.type
_entity_poly.pdbx_seq_one_letter_code
_entity_poly.pdbx_strand_id
1 'polypeptide(L)'
;MATAGKVVSAAAISAKEFGDLLDRYPSLVQSVSDGKAAKTGQKTLVELDQYRYVEAPDCFRLDEPKRPMAHDDVKALVEWKL
;
A
#
# COMPACT_ATOMS: atom_id res chain seq x y z
N MET A 1 -0.62 12.01 -22.50
CA MET A 1 0.73 12.50 -22.11
C MET A 1 0.70 12.73 -20.61
N ALA A 2 1.15 11.75 -19.81
CA ALA A 2 1.28 11.96 -18.37
C ALA A 2 2.49 12.87 -18.13
N THR A 3 2.24 14.11 -17.71
CA THR A 3 3.30 15.02 -17.28
C THR A 3 4.05 14.35 -16.12
N ALA A 4 5.35 14.12 -16.29
CA ALA A 4 6.21 13.71 -15.20
C ALA A 4 6.12 14.78 -14.10
N GLY A 5 5.35 14.48 -13.04
CA GLY A 5 5.23 15.37 -11.90
C GLY A 5 6.61 15.57 -11.30
N LYS A 6 6.96 16.82 -11.00
CA LYS A 6 8.18 17.17 -10.26
C LYS A 6 8.28 16.25 -9.04
N VAL A 7 9.29 15.40 -9.01
CA VAL A 7 9.57 14.54 -7.85
C VAL A 7 10.09 15.48 -6.76
N VAL A 8 9.22 15.79 -5.79
CA VAL A 8 9.60 16.58 -4.62
C VAL A 8 10.41 15.66 -3.71
N SER A 9 11.60 16.08 -3.29
CA SER A 9 12.39 15.29 -2.36
C SER A 9 11.69 15.23 -1.00
N ALA A 10 11.80 14.12 -0.29
CA ALA A 10 11.21 13.97 1.04
C ALA A 10 11.70 15.06 2.03
N ALA A 11 12.89 15.61 1.81
CA ALA A 11 13.45 16.69 2.62
C ALA A 11 12.88 18.09 2.30
N ALA A 12 12.22 18.26 1.16
CA ALA A 12 11.74 19.56 0.67
C ALA A 12 10.22 19.61 0.49
N ILE A 13 9.50 18.53 0.76
CA ILE A 13 8.06 18.46 0.60
C ILE A 13 7.35 19.27 1.69
N SER A 14 6.49 20.19 1.29
CA SER A 14 5.62 20.90 2.22
C SER A 14 4.45 20.00 2.68
N ALA A 15 3.85 20.33 3.82
CA ALA A 15 2.68 19.60 4.31
C ALA A 15 1.52 19.59 3.29
N LYS A 16 1.33 20.69 2.55
CA LYS A 16 0.32 20.77 1.50
C LYS A 16 0.63 19.83 0.33
N GLU A 17 1.86 19.85 -0.16
CA GLU A 17 2.27 18.96 -1.27
C GLU A 17 2.19 17.49 -0.85
N PHE A 18 2.50 17.18 0.40
CA PHE A 18 2.32 15.83 0.94
C PHE A 18 0.84 15.42 0.93
N GLY A 19 -0.06 16.28 1.40
CA GLY A 19 -1.50 16.04 1.33
C GLY A 19 -1.99 15.82 -0.09
N ASP A 20 -1.62 16.71 -1.02
CA ASP A 20 -2.00 16.61 -2.44
C ASP A 20 -1.48 15.31 -3.09
N LEU A 21 -0.30 14.80 -2.69
CA LEU A 21 0.23 13.52 -3.15
C LEU A 21 -0.47 12.32 -2.50
N LEU A 22 -0.79 12.42 -1.21
CA LEU A 22 -1.48 11.38 -0.47
C LEU A 22 -2.89 11.14 -1.03
N ASP A 23 -3.60 12.21 -1.38
CA ASP A 23 -4.94 12.12 -1.99
C ASP A 23 -4.93 11.39 -3.34
N ARG A 24 -3.78 11.39 -4.03
CA ARG A 24 -3.60 10.69 -5.32
C ARG A 24 -3.20 9.22 -5.15
N TYR A 25 -2.78 8.81 -3.96
CA TYR A 25 -2.26 7.47 -3.71
C TYR A 25 -3.26 6.34 -4.04
N PRO A 26 -4.55 6.41 -3.65
CA PRO A 26 -5.50 5.33 -3.97
C PRO A 26 -5.64 5.09 -5.48
N SER A 27 -5.72 6.18 -6.26
CA SER A 27 -5.80 6.10 -7.72
C SER A 27 -4.52 5.55 -8.36
N LEU A 28 -3.35 5.86 -7.77
CA LEU A 28 -2.07 5.34 -8.24
C LEU A 28 -1.97 3.83 -7.99
N VAL A 29 -2.29 3.37 -6.78
CA VAL A 29 -2.25 1.94 -6.43
C VAL A 29 -3.19 1.14 -7.33
N GLN A 30 -4.40 1.66 -7.59
CA GLN A 30 -5.34 1.05 -8.53
C GLN A 30 -4.73 0.93 -9.94
N SER A 31 -4.19 2.03 -10.48
CA SER A 31 -3.59 2.03 -11.82
C SER A 31 -2.41 1.05 -11.95
N VAL A 32 -1.57 0.92 -10.92
CA VAL A 32 -0.47 -0.05 -10.91
C VAL A 32 -1.00 -1.48 -10.81
N SER A 33 -2.03 -1.71 -9.99
CA SER A 33 -2.68 -3.01 -9.84
C SER A 33 -3.30 -3.48 -11.16
N ASP A 34 -3.96 -2.58 -11.89
CA ASP A 34 -4.56 -2.86 -13.20
C ASP A 34 -3.49 -3.17 -14.26
N GLY A 35 -2.35 -2.47 -14.21
CA GLY A 35 -1.21 -2.71 -15.11
C GLY A 35 -0.48 -4.04 -14.88
N LYS A 36 -0.62 -4.64 -13.70
CA LYS A 36 -0.04 -5.95 -13.35
C LYS A 36 -1.12 -6.84 -12.75
N ALA A 37 -1.89 -7.51 -13.61
CA ALA A 37 -2.97 -8.42 -13.20
C ALA A 37 -2.49 -9.48 -12.18
N ALA A 38 -3.36 -9.90 -11.26
CA ALA A 38 -3.04 -10.96 -10.32
C ALA A 38 -3.06 -12.32 -11.03
N LYS A 39 -2.11 -13.19 -10.66
CA LYS A 39 -2.21 -14.59 -11.05
C LYS A 39 -3.39 -15.20 -10.29
N THR A 40 -4.02 -16.21 -10.87
CA THR A 40 -5.17 -16.90 -10.28
C THR A 40 -4.83 -17.35 -8.85
N GLY A 41 -5.64 -16.92 -7.88
CA GLY A 41 -5.47 -17.26 -6.46
C GLY A 41 -4.53 -16.35 -5.67
N GLN A 42 -3.93 -15.33 -6.27
CA GLN A 42 -3.15 -14.30 -5.56
C GLN A 42 -3.96 -13.03 -5.35
N LYS A 43 -3.65 -12.32 -4.26
CA LYS A 43 -4.21 -10.99 -4.01
C LYS A 43 -3.70 -9.99 -5.05
N THR A 44 -4.56 -9.06 -5.42
CA THR A 44 -4.22 -7.86 -6.19
C THR A 44 -3.34 -6.92 -5.36
N LEU A 45 -2.69 -5.95 -6.03
CA LEU A 45 -1.88 -4.98 -5.28
C LEU A 45 -2.75 -4.14 -4.34
N VAL A 46 -3.98 -3.79 -4.76
CA VAL A 46 -4.95 -3.06 -3.93
C VAL A 46 -5.32 -3.85 -2.67
N GLU A 47 -5.59 -5.16 -2.80
CA GLU A 47 -5.92 -6.01 -1.64
C GLU A 47 -4.72 -6.18 -0.69
N LEU A 48 -3.51 -6.28 -1.24
CA LEU A 48 -2.29 -6.33 -0.44
C LEU A 48 -2.01 -5.00 0.27
N ASP A 49 -2.29 -3.88 -0.38
CA ASP A 49 -2.14 -2.54 0.19
C ASP A 49 -3.07 -2.32 1.38
N GLN A 50 -4.36 -2.61 1.18
CA GLN A 50 -5.38 -2.58 2.24
C GLN A 50 -4.99 -3.46 3.43
N TYR A 51 -4.53 -4.69 3.15
CA TYR A 51 -4.11 -5.59 4.20
C TYR A 51 -2.91 -5.05 4.99
N ARG A 52 -1.91 -4.47 4.32
CA ARG A 52 -0.67 -4.00 4.95
C ARG A 52 -0.85 -2.74 5.79
N TYR A 53 -1.62 -1.79 5.31
CA TYR A 53 -1.67 -0.45 5.91
C TYR A 53 -2.94 -0.20 6.73
N VAL A 54 -3.94 -1.07 6.62
CA VAL A 54 -5.19 -0.96 7.40
C VAL A 54 -5.39 -2.19 8.28
N GLU A 55 -5.53 -3.38 7.69
CA GLU A 55 -5.94 -4.56 8.45
C GLU A 55 -4.87 -5.09 9.40
N ALA A 56 -3.62 -5.16 8.95
CA ALA A 56 -2.51 -5.70 9.73
C ALA A 56 -2.16 -4.81 10.95
N PRO A 57 -2.05 -3.47 10.83
CA PRO A 57 -1.90 -2.60 12.01
C PRO A 57 -3.05 -2.78 13.00
N ASP A 58 -4.29 -2.85 12.52
CA ASP A 58 -5.47 -3.06 13.35
C ASP A 58 -5.48 -4.42 14.06
N CYS A 59 -4.91 -5.46 13.45
CA CYS A 59 -4.90 -6.81 14.00
C CYS A 59 -3.71 -7.08 14.92
N PHE A 60 -2.53 -6.53 14.59
CA PHE A 60 -1.24 -6.95 15.14
C PHE A 60 -0.46 -5.84 15.84
N ARG A 61 -1.11 -4.69 16.13
CA ARG A 61 -0.52 -3.62 16.96
C ARG A 61 0.06 -4.16 18.27
N LEU A 62 1.17 -3.54 18.69
CA LEU A 62 1.98 -4.01 19.83
C LEU A 62 1.30 -3.84 21.19
N ASP A 63 0.47 -2.82 21.32
CA ASP A 63 -0.22 -2.45 22.56
C ASP A 63 -1.45 -3.33 22.84
N GLU A 64 -2.25 -3.63 21.81
CA GLU A 64 -3.48 -4.40 21.94
C GLU A 64 -3.77 -5.26 20.70
N PRO A 65 -3.02 -6.36 20.49
CA PRO A 65 -3.22 -7.22 19.34
C PRO A 65 -4.57 -7.95 19.44
N LYS A 66 -5.37 -7.90 18.37
CA LYS A 66 -6.65 -8.62 18.30
C LYS A 66 -6.44 -10.14 18.23
N ARG A 67 -5.33 -10.57 17.63
CA ARG A 67 -4.93 -11.98 17.52
C ARG A 67 -3.43 -12.10 17.25
N PRO A 68 -2.80 -13.27 17.54
CA PRO A 68 -1.44 -13.53 17.11
C PRO A 68 -1.32 -13.58 15.58
N MET A 69 -0.14 -13.23 15.08
CA MET A 69 0.22 -13.32 13.67
C MET A 69 0.58 -14.78 13.32
N ALA A 70 -0.09 -15.33 12.31
CA ALA A 70 0.21 -16.64 11.77
C ALA A 70 1.19 -16.54 10.58
N HIS A 71 1.73 -17.68 10.16
CA HIS A 71 2.66 -17.72 9.04
C HIS A 71 2.08 -17.15 7.74
N ASP A 72 0.80 -17.37 7.47
CA ASP A 72 0.15 -16.83 6.26
C ASP A 72 -0.05 -15.32 6.33
N ASP A 73 -0.20 -14.75 7.53
CA ASP A 73 -0.24 -13.29 7.71
C ASP A 73 1.10 -12.65 7.36
N VAL A 74 2.20 -13.30 7.77
CA VAL A 74 3.57 -12.88 7.42
C VAL A 74 3.78 -12.97 5.91
N LYS A 75 3.34 -14.06 5.27
CA LYS A 75 3.41 -14.20 3.80
C LYS A 75 2.70 -13.04 3.10
N ALA A 76 1.48 -12.71 3.52
CA ALA A 76 0.73 -11.60 2.92
C ALA A 76 1.43 -10.24 3.12
N LEU A 77 2.07 -10.01 4.26
CA LEU A 77 2.86 -8.79 4.49
C LEU A 77 4.04 -8.68 3.52
N VAL A 78 4.73 -9.78 3.25
CA VAL A 78 5.93 -9.82 2.39
C VAL A 78 5.66 -10.20 0.93
N GLU A 79 4.41 -10.39 0.52
CA GLU A 79 4.05 -10.76 -0.85
C GLU A 79 4.21 -9.57 -1.81
N TRP A 80 5.30 -9.50 -2.56
CA TRP A 80 5.53 -8.36 -3.44
C TRP A 80 5.04 -8.65 -4.86
N LYS A 81 4.22 -7.75 -5.39
CA LYS A 81 3.97 -7.63 -6.83
C LYS A 81 5.03 -6.73 -7.45
N LEU A 82 6.11 -7.33 -7.94
CA LEU A 82 6.93 -6.74 -8.99
C LEU A 82 6.56 -7.37 -10.33
#